data_AF-E9Q2T9-F1
#
_entry.id   AF-E9Q2T9-F1
#
_cell.length_a   1.000
_cell.length_b   1.000
_cell.length_c   1.000
_cell.angle_alpha   90.00
_cell.angle_beta   90.00
_cell.angle_gamma   90.00
#
_symmetry.space_group_name_H-M   'P 1'
#
loop_
_entity.id
_entity.type
_entity.pdbx_description
1 polymer ?
#
loop_
_entity_poly.entity_id
_entity_poly.type
_entity_poly.pdbx_seq_one_letter_code
_entity_poly.pdbx_strand_id
1 'polypeptide(L)'
;MDLIGLLKSQFLCHLVFCYVFIASGLIVNAIQLCTLVIWPINKQLFRKINARLCYCVSSQLVMLLEWWSGTECTIYTDPKACPHYGKENAIVVLNHKFEIDFLCGWSLAERLGILGNSKVLAKKELAYVPIIGWMWYFVEMIFCTRKWEQDRQTVAKSLLHLRDYP
;
A
#
# COMPACT_ATOMS: atom_id res chain seq x y z
N MET A 1 0.22 -32.23 -9.28
CA MET A 1 1.00 -31.05 -8.86
C MET A 1 2.31 -31.11 -9.58
N ASP A 2 2.68 -30.06 -10.30
CA ASP A 2 4.04 -29.90 -10.81
C ASP A 2 5.01 -29.64 -9.65
N LEU A 3 6.31 -29.72 -9.93
CA LEU A 3 7.36 -29.51 -8.93
C LEU A 3 7.24 -28.13 -8.24
N ILE A 4 6.81 -27.12 -9.01
CA ILE A 4 6.59 -25.76 -8.53
C ILE A 4 5.43 -25.70 -7.53
N GLY A 5 4.30 -26.34 -7.84
CA GLY A 5 3.17 -26.44 -6.93
C GLY A 5 3.53 -27.17 -5.64
N LEU A 6 4.35 -28.23 -5.72
CA LEU A 6 4.85 -28.94 -4.53
C LEU A 6 5.76 -28.06 -3.66
N LEU A 7 6.63 -27.27 -4.28
CA LEU A 7 7.47 -26.30 -3.57
C LEU A 7 6.60 -25.22 -2.88
N LYS A 8 5.61 -24.70 -3.61
CA LYS A 8 4.69 -23.69 -3.09
C LYS A 8 3.83 -24.19 -1.92
N SER A 9 3.55 -25.49 -1.84
CA SER A 9 2.82 -26.06 -0.70
C SER A 9 3.69 -26.28 0.55
N GLN A 10 5.02 -26.13 0.47
CA GLN A 10 5.90 -26.40 1.60
C GLN A 10 5.76 -25.34 2.69
N PHE A 11 5.52 -25.80 3.92
CA PHE A 11 5.42 -24.93 5.09
C PHE A 11 6.69 -24.09 5.32
N LEU A 12 7.87 -24.65 5.04
CA LEU A 12 9.14 -23.94 5.18
C LEU A 12 9.24 -22.71 4.27
N CYS A 13 8.71 -22.80 3.04
CA CYS A 13 8.68 -21.65 2.12
C CYS A 13 7.80 -20.52 2.68
N HIS A 14 6.64 -20.85 3.24
CA HIS A 14 5.77 -19.87 3.90
C HIS A 14 6.44 -19.23 5.13
N LEU A 15 7.16 -20.01 5.94
CA LEU A 15 7.94 -19.48 7.06
C LEU A 15 9.01 -18.49 6.60
N VAL A 16 9.71 -18.77 5.50
CA VAL A 16 10.70 -17.86 4.93
C VAL A 16 10.05 -16.54 4.51
N PHE A 17 8.88 -16.56 3.84
CA PHE A 17 8.17 -15.33 3.52
C PHE A 17 7.74 -14.55 4.75
N CYS A 18 7.18 -15.22 5.75
CA CYS A 18 6.81 -14.58 7.01
C CYS A 18 8.03 -13.93 7.68
N TYR A 19 9.16 -14.63 7.74
CA TYR A 19 10.40 -14.10 8.28
C TYR A 19 10.88 -12.86 7.51
N VAL A 20 10.95 -12.94 6.19
CA VAL A 20 11.39 -11.83 5.33
C VAL A 20 10.47 -10.63 5.50
N PHE A 21 9.15 -10.83 5.49
CA PHE A 21 8.16 -9.77 5.67
C PHE A 21 8.28 -9.10 7.04
N ILE A 22 8.39 -9.90 8.11
CA ILE A 22 8.53 -9.37 9.47
C ILE A 22 9.85 -8.62 9.65
N ALA A 23 10.97 -9.24 9.25
CA ALA A 23 12.28 -8.64 9.41
C ALA A 23 12.41 -7.33 8.61
N SER A 24 12.07 -7.37 7.32
CA SER A 24 12.10 -6.17 6.46
C SER A 24 11.11 -5.11 6.90
N GLY A 25 9.90 -5.49 7.32
CA GLY A 25 8.88 -4.58 7.81
C GLY A 25 9.30 -3.84 9.09
N LEU A 26 9.94 -4.53 10.03
CA LEU A 26 10.48 -3.92 11.24
C LEU A 26 11.65 -2.99 10.94
N ILE A 27 12.55 -3.38 10.03
CA ILE A 27 13.66 -2.52 9.57
C ILE A 27 13.10 -1.24 8.92
N VAL A 28 12.14 -1.39 8.01
CA VAL A 28 11.47 -0.27 7.36
C VAL A 28 10.84 0.66 8.40
N ASN A 29 10.05 0.14 9.33
CA ASN A 29 9.41 0.95 10.37
C ASN A 29 10.42 1.68 11.26
N ALA A 30 11.54 1.04 11.60
CA ALA A 30 12.62 1.69 12.34
C ALA A 30 13.22 2.86 11.56
N ILE A 31 13.47 2.69 10.25
CA ILE A 31 13.95 3.76 9.38
C ILE A 31 12.90 4.87 9.28
N GLN A 32 11.61 4.54 9.10
CA GLN A 32 10.52 5.52 9.03
C GLN A 32 10.44 6.36 10.30
N LEU A 33 10.63 5.75 11.48
CA LEU A 33 10.73 6.49 12.73
C LEU A 33 11.89 7.50 12.72
N CYS A 34 13.06 7.08 12.22
CA CYS A 34 14.20 7.99 12.06
C CYS A 34 13.91 9.14 11.08
N THR A 35 13.04 8.95 10.08
CA THR A 35 12.70 10.03 9.12
C THR A 35 11.91 11.19 9.75
N LEU A 36 11.36 11.04 10.97
CA LEU A 36 10.62 12.12 11.64
C LEU A 36 11.44 13.40 11.83
N VAL A 37 12.77 13.28 11.93
CA VAL A 37 13.66 14.45 12.02
C VAL A 37 13.66 15.29 10.74
N ILE A 38 13.32 14.69 9.59
CA ILE A 38 13.25 15.35 8.29
C ILE A 38 11.93 16.09 8.13
N TRP A 39 10.84 15.59 8.74
CA TRP A 39 9.49 16.13 8.59
C TRP A 39 9.36 17.64 8.85
N PRO A 40 9.90 18.22 9.94
CA PRO A 40 9.79 19.66 10.19
C PRO A 40 10.67 20.51 9.26
N ILE A 41 11.70 19.94 8.65
CA ILE A 41 12.65 20.66 7.77
C ILE A 41 12.17 20.62 6.31
N ASN A 42 11.79 19.43 5.84
CA ASN A 42 11.36 19.19 4.47
C ASN A 42 10.33 18.06 4.40
N LYS A 43 9.06 18.44 4.55
CA LYS A 43 7.90 17.54 4.46
C LYS A 43 7.84 16.75 3.15
N GLN A 44 8.24 17.37 2.03
CA GLN A 44 8.21 16.71 0.72
C GLN A 44 9.26 15.61 0.61
N LEU A 45 10.46 15.86 1.12
CA LEU A 45 11.50 14.83 1.21
C LEU A 45 11.08 13.70 2.15
N PHE A 46 10.52 14.02 3.32
CA PHE A 46 9.95 13.03 4.24
C PHE A 46 8.93 12.12 3.54
N ARG A 47 7.97 12.70 2.80
CA ARG A 47 6.95 11.94 2.05
C ARG A 47 7.57 11.05 0.97
N LYS A 48 8.49 11.58 0.16
CA LYS A 48 9.17 10.81 -0.90
C LYS A 48 9.95 9.62 -0.34
N ILE A 49 10.68 9.81 0.76
CA ILE A 49 11.43 8.72 1.42
C ILE A 49 10.44 7.67 1.95
N ASN A 50 9.40 8.10 2.68
CA ASN A 50 8.42 7.17 3.25
C ASN A 50 7.61 6.41 2.19
N ALA A 51 7.34 7.02 1.04
CA ALA A 51 6.71 6.33 -0.09
C ALA A 51 7.61 5.20 -0.64
N ARG A 52 8.92 5.42 -0.74
CA ARG A 52 9.88 4.38 -1.17
C ARG A 52 10.03 3.28 -0.13
N LEU A 53 10.03 3.63 1.15
CA LEU A 53 10.06 2.66 2.24
C LEU A 53 8.79 1.80 2.26
N CYS A 54 7.63 2.42 2.06
CA CYS A 54 6.34 1.74 1.93
C CYS A 54 6.33 0.77 0.75
N TYR A 55 6.88 1.17 -0.40
CA TYR A 55 7.03 0.30 -1.57
C TYR A 55 7.78 -1.00 -1.22
N CYS A 56 8.85 -0.96 -0.42
CA CYS A 56 9.63 -2.14 -0.05
C CYS A 56 8.80 -3.23 0.67
N VAL A 57 7.77 -2.84 1.41
CA VAL A 57 6.89 -3.78 2.12
C VAL A 57 5.68 -4.14 1.26
N SER A 58 5.03 -3.16 0.63
CA SER A 58 3.85 -3.37 -0.21
C SER A 58 4.13 -4.25 -1.42
N SER A 59 5.31 -4.11 -2.05
CA SER A 59 5.73 -4.93 -3.20
C SER A 59 5.83 -6.42 -2.86
N GLN A 60 6.16 -6.77 -1.60
CA GLN A 60 6.15 -8.17 -1.16
C GLN A 60 4.74 -8.76 -1.17
N LEU A 61 3.73 -7.98 -0.77
CA LEU A 61 2.32 -8.41 -0.82
C LEU A 61 1.83 -8.54 -2.27
N VAL A 62 2.22 -7.62 -3.15
CA VAL A 62 1.89 -7.72 -4.59
C VAL A 62 2.57 -8.93 -5.23
N MET A 63 3.83 -9.19 -4.88
CA MET A 63 4.56 -10.39 -5.34
C MET A 63 3.88 -11.68 -4.86
N LEU A 64 3.39 -11.74 -3.62
CA LEU A 64 2.60 -12.88 -3.14
C LEU A 64 1.28 -13.04 -3.92
N LEU A 65 0.60 -11.94 -4.25
CA LEU A 65 -0.62 -11.98 -5.06
C LEU A 65 -0.31 -12.52 -6.46
N GLU A 66 0.54 -11.85 -7.24
CA GLU A 66 0.72 -12.19 -8.65
C GLU A 66 1.56 -13.46 -8.82
N TRP A 67 2.76 -13.50 -8.24
CA TRP A 67 3.74 -14.55 -8.52
C TRP A 67 3.53 -15.81 -7.69
N TRP A 68 3.26 -15.65 -6.39
CA TRP A 68 3.10 -16.80 -5.51
C TRP A 68 1.76 -17.49 -5.73
N SER A 69 0.66 -16.73 -5.71
CA SER A 69 -0.68 -17.31 -5.92
C SER A 69 -1.00 -17.62 -7.39
N GLY A 70 -0.29 -16.98 -8.33
CA GLY A 70 -0.61 -17.08 -9.76
C GLY A 70 -1.85 -16.29 -10.16
N THR A 71 -2.21 -15.26 -9.38
CA THR A 71 -3.37 -14.42 -9.69
C THR A 71 -3.05 -13.51 -10.87
N GLU A 72 -3.83 -13.66 -11.95
CA GLU A 72 -3.75 -12.76 -13.10
C GLU A 72 -4.74 -11.59 -12.96
N CYS A 73 -4.20 -10.38 -12.79
CA CYS A 73 -4.99 -9.16 -12.85
C CYS A 73 -4.99 -8.62 -14.29
N THR A 74 -6.17 -8.54 -14.91
CA THR A 74 -6.35 -7.93 -16.24
C THR A 74 -7.12 -6.63 -16.13
N ILE A 75 -6.59 -5.56 -16.70
CA ILE A 75 -7.19 -4.24 -16.68
C ILE A 75 -7.84 -3.97 -18.03
N TYR A 76 -9.14 -3.68 -18.00
CA TYR A 76 -9.89 -3.21 -19.16
C TYR A 76 -10.14 -1.71 -18.98
N THR A 77 -9.70 -0.90 -19.93
CA THR A 77 -9.89 0.55 -19.89
C THR A 77 -10.00 1.14 -21.30
N ASP A 78 -10.47 2.38 -21.40
CA ASP A 78 -10.40 3.17 -22.62
C ASP A 78 -8.91 3.47 -22.94
N PRO A 79 -8.40 3.09 -24.13
CA PRO A 79 -7.04 3.41 -24.55
C PRO A 79 -6.71 4.91 -24.47
N LYS A 80 -7.71 5.80 -24.59
CA LYS A 80 -7.52 7.25 -24.47
C LYS A 80 -7.21 7.71 -23.04
N ALA A 81 -7.64 6.96 -22.02
CA ALA A 81 -7.38 7.27 -20.62
C ALA A 81 -6.00 6.76 -20.17
N CYS A 82 -5.50 5.69 -20.80
CA CYS A 82 -4.24 5.04 -20.43
C CYS A 82 -3.02 5.99 -20.31
N PRO A 83 -2.83 7.00 -21.19
CA PRO A 83 -1.71 7.94 -21.07
C PRO A 83 -1.68 8.77 -19.79
N HIS A 84 -2.80 8.91 -19.08
CA HIS A 84 -2.95 9.70 -17.85
C HIS A 84 -2.64 8.89 -16.57
N TYR A 85 -2.70 7.56 -16.65
CA TYR A 85 -2.53 6.70 -15.49
C TYR A 85 -1.13 6.81 -14.88
N GLY A 86 -1.09 6.97 -13.56
CA GLY A 86 0.15 7.15 -12.80
C GLY A 86 0.83 8.52 -12.97
N LYS A 87 0.26 9.43 -13.76
CA LYS A 87 0.83 10.78 -14.01
C LYS A 87 0.08 11.91 -13.33
N GLU A 88 -1.08 11.63 -12.76
CA GLU A 88 -1.91 12.60 -12.06
C GLU A 88 -2.49 12.01 -10.76
N ASN A 89 -2.91 12.91 -9.87
CA ASN A 89 -3.63 12.53 -8.66
C ASN A 89 -5.08 12.18 -9.00
N ALA A 90 -5.53 10.99 -8.61
CA ALA A 90 -6.89 10.54 -8.86
C ALA A 90 -7.51 9.95 -7.59
N ILE A 91 -8.82 10.13 -7.44
CA ILE A 91 -9.63 9.41 -6.46
C ILE A 91 -10.31 8.26 -7.21
N VAL A 92 -9.95 7.03 -6.85
CA VAL A 92 -10.52 5.83 -7.44
C VAL A 92 -11.60 5.29 -6.51
N VAL A 93 -12.82 5.18 -7.01
CA VAL A 93 -13.95 4.56 -6.29
C VAL A 93 -14.09 3.14 -6.82
N LEU A 94 -13.93 2.17 -5.92
CA LEU A 94 -14.00 0.75 -6.24
C LEU A 94 -15.24 0.15 -5.58
N ASN A 95 -15.88 -0.81 -6.25
CA ASN A 95 -16.75 -1.75 -5.56
C ASN A 95 -15.88 -2.63 -4.63
N HIS A 96 -16.40 -2.99 -3.46
CA HIS A 96 -15.69 -3.84 -2.50
C HIS A 96 -16.52 -5.09 -2.20
N LYS A 97 -16.11 -6.23 -2.76
CA LYS A 97 -16.77 -7.54 -2.63
C LYS A 97 -15.92 -8.52 -1.85
N PHE A 98 -14.60 -8.48 -1.98
CA PHE A 98 -13.68 -9.42 -1.34
C PHE A 98 -12.59 -8.70 -0.56
N GLU A 99 -12.06 -9.37 0.46
CA GLU A 99 -11.02 -8.80 1.33
C GLU A 99 -9.74 -8.45 0.56
N ILE A 100 -9.44 -9.15 -0.53
CA ILE A 100 -8.24 -8.96 -1.35
C ILE A 100 -8.38 -7.86 -2.43
N ASP A 101 -9.54 -7.21 -2.55
CA ASP A 101 -9.79 -6.22 -3.62
C ASP A 101 -8.75 -5.09 -3.62
N PHE A 102 -8.32 -4.65 -2.43
CA PHE A 102 -7.29 -3.61 -2.31
C PHE A 102 -5.93 -4.06 -2.87
N LEU A 103 -5.60 -5.35 -2.73
CA LEU A 103 -4.35 -5.92 -3.22
C LEU A 103 -4.38 -6.05 -4.76
N CYS A 104 -5.54 -6.36 -5.35
CA CYS A 104 -5.75 -6.26 -6.79
C CYS A 104 -5.55 -4.82 -7.29
N GLY A 105 -6.06 -3.82 -6.54
CA GLY A 105 -5.78 -2.41 -6.83
C GLY A 105 -4.29 -2.05 -6.74
N TRP A 106 -3.56 -2.66 -5.81
CA TRP A 106 -2.11 -2.48 -5.68
C TRP A 106 -1.31 -3.14 -6.81
N SER A 107 -1.79 -4.24 -7.40
CA SER A 107 -1.20 -4.79 -8.63
C SER A 107 -1.24 -3.78 -9.78
N LEU A 108 -2.36 -3.06 -9.97
CA LEU A 108 -2.43 -1.94 -10.92
C LEU A 108 -1.44 -0.82 -10.56
N ALA A 109 -1.38 -0.44 -9.28
CA ALA A 109 -0.46 0.61 -8.82
C ALA A 109 1.01 0.23 -9.03
N GLU A 110 1.36 -1.05 -8.89
CA GLU A 110 2.70 -1.58 -9.17
C GLU A 110 3.05 -1.43 -10.65
N ARG A 111 2.16 -1.86 -11.55
CA ARG A 111 2.36 -1.74 -13.01
C ARG A 111 2.51 -0.30 -13.48
N LEU A 112 1.92 0.65 -12.76
CA LEU A 112 2.03 2.09 -13.01
C LEU A 112 3.20 2.76 -12.28
N GLY A 113 3.95 2.04 -11.44
CA GLY A 113 5.10 2.59 -10.69
C GLY A 113 4.72 3.53 -9.55
N ILE A 114 3.48 3.48 -9.07
CA ILE A 114 2.93 4.39 -8.04
C ILE A 114 2.55 3.67 -6.73
N LEU A 115 2.90 2.39 -6.56
CA LEU A 115 2.48 1.58 -5.41
C LEU A 115 2.78 2.24 -4.04
N GLY A 116 3.98 2.79 -3.85
CA GLY A 116 4.35 3.46 -2.59
C GLY A 116 3.54 4.73 -2.27
N ASN A 117 2.96 5.35 -3.30
CA ASN A 117 2.12 6.54 -3.19
C ASN A 117 0.62 6.23 -3.09
N SER A 118 0.21 5.00 -3.42
CA SER A 118 -1.19 4.57 -3.33
C SER A 118 -1.75 4.73 -1.93
N LYS A 119 -2.94 5.32 -1.83
CA LYS A 119 -3.67 5.53 -0.57
C LYS A 119 -5.01 4.81 -0.62
N VAL A 120 -5.42 4.29 0.53
CA VAL A 120 -6.70 3.64 0.77
C VAL A 120 -7.35 4.28 2.00
N LEU A 121 -8.68 4.35 2.00
CA LEU A 121 -9.42 4.64 3.23
C LEU A 121 -9.47 3.36 4.05
N ALA A 122 -8.68 3.29 5.12
CA ALA A 122 -8.51 2.10 5.93
C ALA A 122 -9.35 2.17 7.22
N LYS A 123 -9.72 1.01 7.76
CA LYS A 123 -10.33 0.91 9.10
C LYS A 123 -9.33 1.42 10.15
N LYS A 124 -9.77 2.24 11.12
CA LYS A 124 -8.89 2.81 12.15
C LYS A 124 -8.16 1.76 12.97
N GLU A 125 -8.77 0.60 13.17
CA GLU A 125 -8.17 -0.55 13.85
C GLU A 125 -6.88 -1.02 13.16
N LEU A 126 -6.79 -0.87 11.82
CA LEU A 126 -5.60 -1.24 11.05
C LEU A 126 -4.39 -0.36 11.37
N ALA A 127 -4.58 0.86 11.88
CA ALA A 127 -3.47 1.73 12.29
C ALA A 127 -2.63 1.11 13.43
N TYR A 128 -3.24 0.23 14.23
CA TYR A 128 -2.59 -0.42 15.36
C TYR A 128 -1.90 -1.74 14.99
N VAL A 129 -2.11 -2.24 13.77
CA VAL A 129 -1.47 -3.47 13.29
C VAL A 129 0.03 -3.20 13.10
N PRO A 130 0.92 -3.96 13.76
CA PRO A 130 2.36 -3.81 13.58
C PRO A 130 2.77 -3.95 12.11
N ILE A 131 3.90 -3.35 11.75
CA ILE A 131 4.40 -3.32 10.37
C ILE A 131 3.49 -2.48 9.47
N ILE A 132 2.36 -3.03 9.02
CA ILE A 132 1.49 -2.41 8.01
C ILE A 132 0.83 -1.12 8.53
N GLY A 133 0.22 -1.16 9.71
CA GLY A 133 -0.48 0.01 10.27
C GLY A 133 0.46 1.17 10.53
N TRP A 134 1.64 0.87 11.09
CA TRP A 134 2.67 1.88 11.35
C TRP A 134 3.25 2.43 10.05
N MET A 135 3.53 1.57 9.07
CA MET A 135 3.98 2.00 7.75
C MET A 135 2.96 2.94 7.09
N TRP A 136 1.68 2.59 7.15
CA TRP A 136 0.57 3.41 6.64
C TRP A 136 0.45 4.76 7.34
N TYR A 137 0.72 4.81 8.65
CA TYR A 137 0.76 6.08 9.38
C TYR A 137 1.80 7.05 8.80
N PHE A 138 3.03 6.58 8.55
CA PHE A 138 4.11 7.41 8.01
C PHE A 138 3.89 7.89 6.57
N VAL A 139 3.07 7.18 5.79
CA VAL A 139 2.67 7.61 4.45
C VAL A 139 1.34 8.38 4.45
N GLU A 140 0.87 8.86 5.61
CA GLU A 140 -0.35 9.67 5.73
C GLU A 140 -1.61 8.96 5.19
N MET A 141 -1.73 7.65 5.45
CA MET A 141 -2.93 6.88 5.12
C MET A 141 -4.15 7.39 5.89
N ILE A 142 -5.32 7.40 5.24
CA ILE A 142 -6.54 7.91 5.87
C ILE A 142 -7.24 6.77 6.62
N PHE A 143 -7.40 6.95 7.93
CA PHE A 143 -8.04 5.97 8.81
C PHE A 143 -9.45 6.43 9.22
N CYS A 144 -10.44 5.57 9.02
CA CYS A 144 -11.86 5.84 9.30
C CYS A 144 -12.34 5.07 10.53
N THR A 145 -13.13 5.73 11.39
CA THR A 145 -13.75 5.12 12.59
C THR A 145 -14.99 4.30 12.27
N ARG A 146 -15.44 4.32 11.01
CA ARG A 146 -16.70 3.71 10.53
C ARG A 146 -17.93 4.42 11.09
N LYS A 147 -17.81 5.73 11.35
CA LYS A 147 -18.89 6.61 11.79
C LYS A 147 -18.91 7.84 10.90
N TRP A 148 -19.84 7.87 9.95
CA TRP A 148 -19.89 8.89 8.89
C TRP A 148 -19.78 10.34 9.40
N GLU A 149 -20.51 10.68 10.47
CA GLU A 149 -20.48 12.03 11.05
C GLU A 149 -19.07 12.49 11.47
N GLN A 150 -18.23 11.56 11.93
CA GLN A 150 -16.85 11.83 12.31
C GLN A 150 -15.92 11.75 11.09
N ASP A 151 -16.13 10.74 10.26
CA ASP A 151 -15.25 10.42 9.13
C ASP A 151 -15.36 11.46 8.02
N ARG A 152 -16.53 12.07 7.77
CA ARG A 152 -16.69 13.05 6.68
C ARG A 152 -15.73 14.24 6.79
N GLN A 153 -15.53 14.73 8.01
CA GLN A 153 -14.61 15.85 8.26
C GLN A 153 -13.15 15.40 8.15
N THR A 154 -12.85 14.21 8.69
CA THR A 154 -11.51 13.62 8.67
C THR A 154 -11.05 13.33 7.25
N VAL A 155 -11.91 12.72 6.43
CA VAL A 155 -11.65 12.41 5.02
C VAL A 155 -11.45 13.69 4.22
N ALA A 156 -12.36 14.67 4.33
CA ALA A 156 -12.24 15.93 3.60
C ALA A 156 -10.92 16.66 3.92
N LYS A 157 -10.57 16.78 5.21
CA LYS A 157 -9.32 17.42 5.65
C LYS A 157 -8.08 16.65 5.16
N SER A 158 -8.12 15.33 5.22
CA SER A 158 -7.00 14.49 4.79
C SER A 158 -6.78 14.55 3.28
N LEU A 159 -7.85 14.53 2.48
CA LEU A 159 -7.76 14.69 1.02
C LEU A 159 -7.18 16.06 0.63
N LEU A 160 -7.57 17.13 1.31
CA LEU A 160 -6.97 18.45 1.11
C LEU A 160 -5.46 18.45 1.42
N HIS A 161 -5.05 17.74 2.47
CA HIS A 161 -3.64 17.60 2.87
C HIS A 161 -2.81 16.72 1.92
N LEU A 162 -3.46 15.84 1.16
CA LEU A 162 -2.81 14.98 0.16
C LEU A 162 -2.70 15.64 -1.23
N ARG A 163 -3.29 16.82 -1.42
CA ARG A 163 -3.25 17.53 -2.71
C ARG A 163 -1.82 17.85 -3.19
N ASP A 164 -0.92 18.07 -2.23
CA ASP A 164 0.51 18.34 -2.47
C ASP A 164 1.39 17.10 -2.19
N TYR A 165 0.81 15.89 -2.12
CA TYR A 165 1.61 14.67 -1.96
C TYR A 165 2.41 14.40 -3.24
N PRO A 166 3.71 14.05 -3.13
CA PRO A 166 4.64 13.95 -4.25
C PRO A 166 4.47 12.71 -5.13
#